data_AF-A0A075UW53-F1
#
_entry.id   AF-A0A075UW53-F1
#
_cell.length_a   1.000
_cell.length_b   1.000
_cell.length_c   1.000
_cell.angle_alpha   90.00
_cell.angle_beta   90.00
_cell.angle_gamma   90.00
#
_symmetry.space_group_name_H-M   'P 1'
#
loop_
_entity.id
_entity.type
_entity.pdbx_description
1 polymer ?
#
loop_
_entity_poly.entity_id
_entity_poly.type
_entity_poly.pdbx_seq_one_letter_code
_entity_poly.pdbx_strand_id
1 'polypeptide(L)'
;MVENASVVAEESAPEQARCGFRKCREPLPPPGPRGGRPYEFCPDRTWPGGKSCKQLAAAEQALREALGDEAVPSVALADAGQAFDQAAAALTDPLRTLSNALDAVTAHLRDEIAAAVSQADAAHAAAAEADRQRDAALERAAEAEHTAETATEAARVAEQAELRAEVIADEAVEARSAAQLAQAKAESATAVITQRAKEVAEEAAEQRTRADKLAATLSARGEELATRTAERDAALTALAESDERRKTWERLVDTQKRELTAELDAVRGELRDQDVRHREALAEQAARETASRTRLADVQTELTAVRGQLAAAQLRVTQSQALHDQIAATLSRIRQRALAATEEPSAPLRNDLLKILLGEEMTTEPGRT
;
A
#
# COMPACT_ATOMS: atom_id res chain seq x y z
N MET A 1 103.22 82.02 126.32
CA MET A 1 102.34 81.32 127.27
C MET A 1 102.56 79.84 127.01
N VAL A 2 103.21 79.01 127.82
CA VAL A 2 103.67 79.01 129.22
C VAL A 2 104.74 77.88 129.23
N GLU A 3 106.03 78.17 129.44
CA GLU A 3 106.79 77.97 130.69
C GLU A 3 106.47 76.71 131.52
N ASN A 4 107.44 75.78 131.60
CA ASN A 4 107.98 75.12 132.82
C ASN A 4 108.64 73.78 132.42
N ALA A 5 109.96 73.61 132.50
CA ALA A 5 110.86 73.63 133.67
C ALA A 5 110.71 72.40 134.59
N SER A 6 111.87 71.76 134.82
CA SER A 6 112.29 71.00 136.02
C SER A 6 112.57 69.49 135.82
N VAL A 7 113.82 69.20 135.47
CA VAL A 7 114.83 68.36 136.17
C VAL A 7 114.33 67.48 137.34
N VAL A 8 114.79 66.21 137.41
CA VAL A 8 115.52 65.57 138.55
C VAL A 8 115.78 64.06 138.33
N ALA A 9 117.00 63.65 138.72
CA ALA A 9 117.47 62.35 139.22
C ALA A 9 118.08 61.31 138.25
N GLU A 10 119.39 61.13 138.43
CA GLU A 10 120.25 60.04 137.99
C GLU A 10 119.91 58.71 138.68
N GLU A 11 119.92 57.62 137.91
CA GLU A 11 120.12 56.25 138.40
C GLU A 11 120.90 55.47 137.32
N SER A 12 122.09 54.98 137.67
CA SER A 12 123.07 54.39 136.75
C SER A 12 122.58 53.06 136.16
N ALA A 13 122.20 53.06 134.88
CA ALA A 13 121.75 51.88 134.12
C ALA A 13 122.88 51.29 133.24
N PRO A 14 122.93 49.95 133.07
CA PRO A 14 123.99 49.27 132.32
C PRO A 14 123.98 49.61 130.81
N GLU A 15 125.16 49.80 130.21
CA GLU A 15 125.35 50.04 128.77
C GLU A 15 124.64 48.97 127.92
N GLN A 16 123.56 49.37 127.26
CA GLN A 16 122.73 48.47 126.46
C GLN A 16 123.41 48.15 125.12
N ALA A 17 123.71 46.87 124.87
CA ALA A 17 124.36 46.40 123.64
C ALA A 17 123.54 46.79 122.39
N ARG A 18 124.20 47.19 121.31
CA ARG A 18 123.56 47.57 120.03
C ARG A 18 123.78 46.50 118.97
N CYS A 19 122.85 46.41 118.02
CA CYS A 19 122.90 45.47 116.90
C CYS A 19 124.20 45.61 116.08
N GLY A 20 124.89 44.50 115.82
CA GLY A 20 126.17 44.44 115.10
C GLY A 20 126.10 44.81 113.62
N PHE A 21 124.90 44.93 113.02
CA PHE A 21 124.76 45.43 111.65
C PHE A 21 124.88 46.96 111.62
N ARG A 22 125.90 47.49 110.92
CA ARG A 22 126.27 48.91 110.98
C ARG A 22 125.17 49.89 110.60
N LYS A 23 124.24 49.50 109.71
CA LYS A 23 123.09 50.34 109.31
C LYS A 23 121.88 50.23 110.23
N CYS A 24 121.81 49.24 111.11
CA CYS A 24 120.69 49.08 112.05
C CYS A 24 120.97 49.79 113.39
N ARG A 25 122.08 49.44 114.07
CA ARG A 25 122.52 50.00 115.38
C ARG A 25 121.46 50.17 116.47
N GLU A 26 120.31 49.51 116.33
CA GLU A 26 119.20 49.49 117.28
C GLU A 26 119.65 48.89 118.62
N PRO A 27 119.23 49.44 119.78
CA PRO A 27 119.50 48.83 121.07
C PRO A 27 118.88 47.43 121.14
N LEU A 28 119.67 46.46 121.56
CA LEU A 28 119.24 45.07 121.65
C LEU A 28 118.45 44.86 122.95
N PRO A 29 117.43 43.97 122.92
CA PRO A 29 116.68 43.63 124.11
C PRO A 29 117.63 43.03 125.17
N PRO A 30 117.47 43.38 126.46
CA PRO A 30 118.34 42.90 127.52
C PRO A 30 118.31 41.36 127.61
N PRO A 31 119.44 40.71 127.93
CA PRO A 31 119.52 39.25 128.00
C PRO A 31 118.53 38.72 129.05
N GLY A 32 117.64 37.82 128.63
CA GLY A 32 116.53 37.34 129.45
C GLY A 32 116.96 36.60 130.74
N PRO A 33 116.08 36.51 131.76
CA PRO A 33 116.40 36.12 133.15
C PRO A 33 116.93 34.69 133.36
N ARG A 34 117.09 33.89 132.29
CA ARG A 34 117.67 32.54 132.31
C ARG A 34 119.13 32.47 131.81
N GLY A 35 119.86 33.60 131.81
CA GLY A 35 121.31 33.62 131.55
C GLY A 35 121.72 33.28 130.11
N GLY A 36 120.87 33.58 129.12
CA GLY A 36 121.16 33.33 127.71
C GLY A 36 122.25 34.24 127.13
N ARG A 37 122.97 33.76 126.12
CA ARG A 37 124.02 34.51 125.40
C ARG A 37 123.43 35.83 124.85
N PRO A 38 124.06 37.00 125.07
CA PRO A 38 123.58 38.26 124.52
C PRO A 38 123.36 38.18 123.00
N TYR A 39 122.26 38.74 122.50
CA TYR A 39 122.03 38.83 121.06
C TYR A 39 123.10 39.72 120.44
N GLU A 40 123.64 39.33 119.29
CA GLU A 40 124.59 40.17 118.53
C GLU A 40 123.85 41.00 117.45
N PHE A 41 122.64 40.59 117.06
CA PHE A 41 121.83 41.24 116.01
C PHE A 41 120.35 41.24 116.39
N CYS A 42 119.57 42.18 115.81
CA CYS A 42 118.12 42.25 116.02
C CYS A 42 117.43 40.97 115.50
N PRO A 43 116.64 40.25 116.32
CA PRO A 43 115.93 39.06 115.87
C PRO A 43 114.75 39.39 114.95
N ASP A 44 114.06 40.51 115.20
CA ASP A 44 112.74 40.77 114.58
C ASP A 44 112.78 41.73 113.38
N ARG A 45 113.96 42.19 112.97
CA ARG A 45 114.07 43.17 111.87
C ARG A 45 114.38 42.50 110.54
N THR A 46 113.50 42.70 109.57
CA THR A 46 113.61 42.24 108.18
C THR A 46 113.75 43.40 107.20
N TRP A 47 114.54 43.21 106.15
CA TRP A 47 114.79 44.19 105.08
C TRP A 47 114.11 43.77 103.76
N PRO A 48 113.96 44.67 102.76
CA PRO A 48 113.37 44.33 101.45
C PRO A 48 113.99 43.06 100.87
N GLY A 49 113.14 42.11 100.46
CA GLY A 49 113.57 40.76 100.06
C GLY A 49 113.69 39.74 101.22
N GLY A 50 113.17 40.06 102.42
CA GLY A 50 113.04 39.12 103.54
C GLY A 50 114.33 38.79 104.29
N LYS A 51 115.38 39.61 104.13
CA LYS A 51 116.71 39.35 104.73
C LYS A 51 116.78 39.86 106.17
N SER A 52 117.33 39.07 107.11
CA SER A 52 117.51 39.46 108.52
C SER A 52 118.79 40.29 108.75
N CYS A 53 118.85 41.04 109.86
CA CYS A 53 120.05 41.81 110.21
C CYS A 53 121.33 40.95 110.29
N LYS A 54 121.23 39.70 110.72
CA LYS A 54 122.37 38.75 110.73
C LYS A 54 122.81 38.38 109.31
N GLN A 55 121.85 38.12 108.41
CA GLN A 55 122.15 37.75 107.02
C GLN A 55 122.75 38.92 106.24
N LEU A 56 122.25 40.14 106.46
CA LEU A 56 122.82 41.33 105.82
C LEU A 56 124.18 41.71 106.41
N ALA A 57 124.39 41.54 107.73
CA ALA A 57 125.71 41.73 108.32
C ALA A 57 126.71 40.69 107.81
N ALA A 58 126.30 39.43 107.68
CA ALA A 58 127.13 38.38 107.09
C ALA A 58 127.40 38.64 105.60
N ALA A 59 126.42 39.13 104.84
CA ALA A 59 126.62 39.53 103.45
C ALA A 59 127.52 40.76 103.32
N GLU A 60 127.43 41.72 104.25
CA GLU A 60 128.31 42.90 104.30
C GLU A 60 129.74 42.52 104.72
N GLN A 61 129.88 41.58 105.65
CA GLN A 61 131.17 41.00 106.04
C GLN A 61 131.77 40.17 104.90
N ALA A 62 130.97 39.35 104.22
CA ALA A 62 131.39 38.59 103.04
C ALA A 62 131.73 39.50 101.86
N LEU A 63 131.02 40.63 101.69
CA LEU A 63 131.40 41.65 100.70
C LEU A 63 132.74 42.29 101.08
N ARG A 64 132.98 42.61 102.36
CA ARG A 64 134.28 43.12 102.81
C ARG A 64 135.41 42.12 102.65
N GLU A 65 135.17 40.85 102.92
CA GLU A 65 136.17 39.78 102.73
C GLU A 65 136.43 39.51 101.24
N ALA A 66 135.41 39.58 100.39
CA ALA A 66 135.56 39.36 98.94
C ALA A 66 136.15 40.59 98.21
N LEU A 67 135.93 41.80 98.72
CA LEU A 67 136.37 43.04 98.09
C LEU A 67 137.61 43.66 98.76
N GLY A 68 138.06 43.12 99.90
CA GLY A 68 139.13 43.69 100.73
C GLY A 68 138.68 44.93 101.52
N ASP A 69 139.36 45.25 102.63
CA ASP A 69 139.13 46.49 103.39
C ASP A 69 139.59 47.75 102.62
N GLU A 70 140.22 47.57 101.46
CA GLU A 70 140.39 48.63 100.46
C GLU A 70 139.12 48.71 99.61
N ALA A 71 138.41 49.83 99.73
CA ALA A 71 137.26 50.13 98.90
C ALA A 71 137.56 49.84 97.42
N VAL A 72 136.88 48.84 96.84
CA VAL A 72 136.84 48.65 95.39
C VAL A 72 136.44 49.99 94.76
N PRO A 73 137.21 50.50 93.78
CA PRO A 73 136.91 51.79 93.20
C PRO A 73 135.51 51.74 92.62
N SER A 74 134.61 52.59 93.15
CA SER A 74 133.23 52.75 92.65
C SER A 74 133.15 52.97 91.13
N VAL A 75 134.27 53.39 90.53
CA VAL A 75 134.46 53.56 89.09
C VAL A 75 134.30 52.24 88.31
N ALA A 76 134.87 51.11 88.75
CA ALA A 76 134.84 49.86 87.95
C ALA A 76 133.44 49.21 87.88
N LEU A 77 132.64 49.35 88.95
CA LEU A 77 131.24 48.89 88.99
C LEU A 77 130.31 49.88 88.28
N ALA A 78 130.60 51.18 88.36
CA ALA A 78 129.92 52.19 87.56
C ALA A 78 130.19 51.98 86.06
N ASP A 79 131.42 51.64 85.67
CA ASP A 79 131.80 51.37 84.27
C ASP A 79 131.10 50.12 83.72
N ALA A 80 131.00 49.04 84.50
CA ALA A 80 130.27 47.83 84.09
C ALA A 80 128.75 48.08 84.01
N GLY A 81 128.18 48.82 84.96
CA GLY A 81 126.78 49.26 84.92
C GLY A 81 126.50 50.15 83.71
N GLN A 82 127.41 51.09 83.42
CA GLN A 82 127.34 51.98 82.27
C GLN A 82 127.50 51.23 80.95
N ALA A 83 128.34 50.20 80.88
CA ALA A 83 128.46 49.33 79.72
C ALA A 83 127.19 48.50 79.48
N PHE A 84 126.54 48.00 80.54
CA PHE A 84 125.25 47.31 80.44
C PHE A 84 124.12 48.27 80.06
N ASP A 85 124.06 49.46 80.65
CA ASP A 85 123.06 50.47 80.30
C ASP A 85 123.24 50.94 78.86
N GLN A 86 124.49 51.08 78.38
CA GLN A 86 124.78 51.36 76.97
C GLN A 86 124.37 50.21 76.05
N ALA A 87 124.64 48.96 76.42
CA ALA A 87 124.22 47.80 75.64
C ALA A 87 122.69 47.62 75.63
N ALA A 88 122.04 47.85 76.77
CA ALA A 88 120.58 47.82 76.89
C ALA A 88 119.94 48.98 76.12
N ALA A 89 120.50 50.19 76.19
CA ALA A 89 120.05 51.33 75.39
C ALA A 89 120.25 51.06 73.89
N ALA A 90 121.38 50.49 73.49
CA ALA A 90 121.66 50.10 72.11
C ALA A 90 120.70 49.03 71.57
N LEU A 91 120.11 48.19 72.44
CA LEU A 91 119.13 47.16 72.07
C LEU A 91 117.67 47.63 72.17
N THR A 92 117.39 48.65 72.98
CA THR A 92 116.02 49.12 73.21
C THR A 92 115.41 49.70 71.93
N ASP A 93 116.18 50.49 71.17
CA ASP A 93 115.70 51.08 69.91
C ASP A 93 115.48 50.03 68.80
N PRO A 94 116.39 49.07 68.55
CA PRO A 94 116.14 47.95 67.64
C PRO A 94 114.94 47.09 68.05
N LEU A 95 114.78 46.76 69.32
CA LEU A 95 113.65 45.96 69.80
C LEU A 95 112.32 46.71 69.66
N ARG A 96 112.30 48.02 69.94
CA ARG A 96 111.12 48.86 69.70
C ARG A 96 110.77 48.94 68.22
N THR A 97 111.78 49.07 67.36
CA THR A 97 111.62 49.07 65.90
C THR A 97 111.06 47.73 65.41
N LEU A 98 111.57 46.60 65.93
CA LEU A 98 111.07 45.27 65.62
C LEU A 98 109.63 45.07 66.11
N SER A 99 109.31 45.51 67.34
CA SER A 99 107.94 45.45 67.87
C SER A 99 106.97 46.23 66.99
N ASN A 100 107.32 47.48 66.64
CA ASN A 100 106.49 48.30 65.76
C ASN A 100 106.35 47.68 64.35
N ALA A 101 107.40 47.05 63.83
CA ALA A 101 107.33 46.34 62.55
C ALA A 101 106.43 45.10 62.63
N LEU A 102 106.51 44.33 63.72
CA LEU A 102 105.61 43.19 63.97
C LEU A 102 104.16 43.63 64.14
N ASP A 103 103.90 44.73 64.85
CA ASP A 103 102.57 45.29 64.99
C ASP A 103 102.02 45.78 63.64
N ALA A 104 102.86 46.43 62.82
CA ALA A 104 102.49 46.85 61.47
C ALA A 104 102.20 45.65 60.55
N VAL A 105 103.03 44.61 60.59
CA VAL A 105 102.78 43.37 59.84
C VAL A 105 101.52 42.68 60.34
N THR A 106 101.28 42.64 61.64
CA THR A 106 100.08 42.02 62.21
C THR A 106 98.82 42.82 61.84
N ALA A 107 98.88 44.15 61.86
CA ALA A 107 97.80 45.01 61.39
C ALA A 107 97.52 44.79 59.90
N HIS A 108 98.57 44.80 59.07
CA HIS A 108 98.44 44.55 57.65
C HIS A 108 97.87 43.16 57.35
N LEU A 109 98.33 42.11 58.04
CA LEU A 109 97.76 40.76 57.90
C LEU A 109 96.30 40.69 58.34
N ARG A 110 95.89 41.41 59.39
CA ARG A 110 94.49 41.50 59.80
C ARG A 110 93.64 42.19 58.74
N ASP A 111 94.13 43.27 58.16
CA ASP A 111 93.45 44.00 57.09
C ASP A 111 93.30 43.14 55.82
N GLU A 112 94.36 42.44 55.41
CA GLU A 112 94.34 41.51 54.27
C GLU A 112 93.39 40.32 54.51
N ILE A 113 93.39 39.74 55.71
CA ILE A 113 92.44 38.68 56.08
C ILE A 113 91.00 39.22 56.05
N ALA A 114 90.76 40.41 56.59
CA ALA A 114 89.44 41.03 56.59
C ALA A 114 88.96 41.31 55.15
N ALA A 115 89.84 41.82 54.29
CA ALA A 115 89.55 42.04 52.87
C ALA A 115 89.27 40.72 52.13
N ALA A 116 90.07 39.68 52.36
CA ALA A 116 89.89 38.36 51.75
C ALA A 116 88.57 37.69 52.21
N VAL A 117 88.22 37.79 53.49
CA VAL A 117 86.94 37.28 54.01
C VAL A 117 85.77 38.06 53.41
N SER A 118 85.84 39.39 53.37
CA SER A 118 84.80 40.21 52.75
C SER A 118 84.62 39.90 51.27
N GLN A 119 85.72 39.59 50.54
CA GLN A 119 85.66 39.19 49.15
C GLN A 119 85.06 37.79 48.97
N ALA A 120 85.40 36.85 49.86
CA ALA A 120 84.83 35.50 49.86
C ALA A 120 83.31 35.54 50.15
N ASP A 121 82.88 36.32 51.14
CA ASP A 121 81.46 36.51 51.46
C ASP A 121 80.70 37.13 50.29
N ALA A 122 81.27 38.14 49.63
CA ALA A 122 80.69 38.73 48.43
C ALA A 122 80.60 37.73 47.27
N ALA A 123 81.63 36.91 47.06
CA ALA A 123 81.64 35.87 46.04
C ALA A 123 80.60 34.77 46.33
N HIS A 124 80.45 34.35 47.59
CA HIS A 124 79.43 33.39 48.00
C HIS A 124 78.01 33.95 47.85
N ALA A 125 77.79 35.21 48.21
CA ALA A 125 76.50 35.88 48.01
C ALA A 125 76.14 35.98 46.51
N ALA A 126 77.13 36.32 45.66
CA ALA A 126 76.94 36.38 44.21
C ALA A 126 76.66 34.99 43.60
N ALA A 127 77.37 33.94 44.03
CA ALA A 127 77.13 32.58 43.58
C ALA A 127 75.73 32.09 43.99
N ALA A 128 75.31 32.35 45.23
CA ALA A 128 73.98 31.99 45.70
C ALA A 128 72.86 32.74 44.95
N GLU A 129 73.10 33.99 44.54
CA GLU A 129 72.16 34.74 43.69
C GLU A 129 72.12 34.18 42.26
N ALA A 130 73.27 33.82 41.68
CA ALA A 130 73.33 33.19 40.37
C ALA A 130 72.61 31.83 40.36
N ASP A 131 72.76 31.02 41.42
CA ASP A 131 72.02 29.76 41.57
C ASP A 131 70.51 30.00 41.66
N ARG A 132 70.06 30.98 42.47
CA ARG A 132 68.63 31.36 42.52
C ARG A 132 68.09 31.79 41.16
N GLN A 133 68.85 32.58 40.40
CA GLN A 133 68.44 33.03 39.07
C GLN A 133 68.39 31.88 38.06
N ARG A 134 69.34 30.93 38.14
CA ARG A 134 69.33 29.71 37.31
C ARG A 134 68.09 28.88 37.63
N ASP A 135 67.83 28.62 38.91
CA ASP A 135 66.72 27.77 39.32
C ASP A 135 65.37 28.40 38.92
N ALA A 136 65.20 29.72 39.12
CA ALA A 136 64.02 30.46 38.64
C ALA A 136 63.90 30.53 37.11
N ALA A 137 65.00 30.41 36.36
CA ALA A 137 64.96 30.30 34.90
C ALA A 137 64.56 28.90 34.45
N LEU A 138 65.04 27.85 35.14
CA LEU A 138 64.68 26.46 34.89
C LEU A 138 63.19 26.20 35.21
N GLU A 139 62.68 26.73 36.33
CA GLU A 139 61.26 26.63 36.68
C GLU A 139 60.37 27.28 35.60
N ARG A 140 60.70 28.51 35.17
CA ARG A 140 59.97 29.19 34.09
C ARG A 140 60.03 28.45 32.75
N ALA A 141 61.17 27.83 32.43
CA ALA A 141 61.31 27.01 31.24
C ALA A 141 60.41 25.77 31.31
N ALA A 142 60.40 25.07 32.45
CA ALA A 142 59.54 23.91 32.67
C ALA A 142 58.04 24.27 32.62
N GLU A 143 57.64 25.40 33.21
CA GLU A 143 56.25 25.89 33.12
C GLU A 143 55.85 26.24 31.68
N ALA A 144 56.76 26.85 30.91
CA ALA A 144 56.53 27.18 29.51
C ALA A 144 56.40 25.92 28.63
N GLU A 145 57.26 24.92 28.85
CA GLU A 145 57.18 23.61 28.18
C GLU A 145 55.85 22.92 28.50
N HIS A 146 55.48 22.85 29.77
CA HIS A 146 54.20 22.25 30.18
C HIS A 146 52.99 22.97 29.57
N THR A 147 53.02 24.31 29.52
CA THR A 147 51.97 25.12 28.89
C THR A 147 51.90 24.87 27.38
N ALA A 148 53.05 24.72 26.70
CA ALA A 148 53.12 24.40 25.28
C ALA A 148 52.60 22.98 24.98
N GLU A 149 52.93 21.99 25.81
CA GLU A 149 52.43 20.63 25.69
C GLU A 149 50.91 20.57 25.87
N THR A 150 50.38 21.23 26.91
CA THR A 150 48.93 21.28 27.15
C THR A 150 48.18 22.01 26.03
N ALA A 151 48.74 23.09 25.47
CA ALA A 151 48.17 23.77 24.31
C ALA A 151 48.17 22.89 23.06
N THR A 152 49.23 22.11 22.84
CA THR A 152 49.34 21.18 21.71
C THR A 152 48.32 20.04 21.83
N GLU A 153 48.15 19.47 23.02
CA GLU A 153 47.14 18.42 23.24
C GLU A 153 45.72 18.97 23.12
N ALA A 154 45.45 20.18 23.63
CA ALA A 154 44.17 20.84 23.46
C ALA A 154 43.85 21.07 21.97
N ALA A 155 44.83 21.51 21.17
CA ALA A 155 44.68 21.67 19.72
C ALA A 155 44.39 20.33 19.03
N ARG A 156 45.08 19.25 19.41
CA ARG A 156 44.86 17.91 18.86
C ARG A 156 43.45 17.38 19.19
N VAL A 157 42.96 17.63 20.41
CA VAL A 157 41.60 17.26 20.81
C VAL A 157 40.56 18.07 20.04
N ALA A 158 40.80 19.37 19.82
CA ALA A 158 39.92 20.21 19.01
C ALA A 158 39.84 19.73 17.55
N GLU A 159 40.98 19.44 16.92
CA GLU A 159 41.04 18.90 15.55
C GLU A 159 40.30 17.56 15.44
N GLN A 160 40.47 16.66 16.41
CA GLN A 160 39.72 15.39 16.44
C GLN A 160 38.22 15.59 16.63
N ALA A 161 37.81 16.61 17.39
CA ALA A 161 36.40 16.94 17.57
C ALA A 161 35.79 17.50 16.28
N GLU A 162 36.51 18.36 15.56
CA GLU A 162 36.10 18.88 14.25
C GLU A 162 35.95 17.76 13.22
N LEU A 163 36.95 16.87 13.08
CA LEU A 163 36.87 15.72 12.16
C LEU A 163 35.69 14.80 12.49
N ARG A 164 35.40 14.56 13.77
CA ARG A 164 34.22 13.78 14.17
C ARG A 164 32.92 14.50 13.84
N ALA A 165 32.88 15.82 14.04
CA ALA A 165 31.70 16.62 13.69
C ALA A 165 31.45 16.63 12.19
N GLU A 166 32.49 16.71 11.36
CA GLU A 166 32.40 16.59 9.89
C GLU A 166 31.88 15.22 9.48
N VAL A 167 32.44 14.13 9.99
CA VAL A 167 31.97 12.77 9.68
C VAL A 167 30.50 12.59 10.07
N ILE A 168 30.09 13.05 11.25
CA ILE A 168 28.69 12.99 11.69
C ILE A 168 27.78 13.85 10.79
N ALA A 169 28.25 15.02 10.35
CA ALA A 169 27.50 15.88 9.45
C ALA A 169 27.29 15.22 8.08
N ASP A 170 28.34 14.63 7.51
CA ASP A 170 28.28 13.89 6.24
C ASP A 170 27.36 12.66 6.34
N GLU A 171 27.50 11.86 7.41
CA GLU A 171 26.59 10.74 7.68
C GLU A 171 25.13 11.20 7.79
N ALA A 172 24.87 12.35 8.42
CA ALA A 172 23.53 12.92 8.53
C ALA A 172 22.99 13.46 7.20
N VAL A 173 23.85 13.92 6.28
CA VAL A 173 23.45 14.31 4.91
C VAL A 173 23.11 13.07 4.10
N GLU A 174 23.95 12.03 4.14
CA GLU A 174 23.70 10.77 3.43
C GLU A 174 22.47 10.02 3.96
N ALA A 175 22.26 10.01 5.29
CA ALA A 175 21.04 9.43 5.87
C ALA A 175 19.77 10.17 5.40
N ARG A 176 19.83 11.50 5.29
CA ARG A 176 18.72 12.32 4.78
C ARG A 176 18.46 12.07 3.29
N SER A 177 19.52 12.00 2.47
CA SER A 177 19.39 11.73 1.02
C SER A 177 18.79 10.34 0.78
N ALA A 178 19.24 9.32 1.53
CA ALA A 178 18.72 7.96 1.46
C ALA A 178 17.25 7.90 1.88
N ALA A 179 16.87 8.60 2.95
CA ALA A 179 15.47 8.68 3.40
C ALA A 179 14.56 9.36 2.37
N GLN A 180 15.02 10.46 1.75
CA GLN A 180 14.28 11.14 0.68
C GLN A 180 14.11 10.26 -0.56
N LEU A 181 15.15 9.52 -0.96
CA LEU A 181 15.07 8.57 -2.08
C LEU A 181 14.09 7.42 -1.77
N ALA A 182 14.11 6.90 -0.54
CA ALA A 182 13.17 5.85 -0.10
C ALA A 182 11.72 6.37 -0.11
N GLN A 183 11.49 7.60 0.36
CA GLN A 183 10.18 8.24 0.30
C GLN A 183 9.71 8.43 -1.14
N ALA A 184 10.55 8.97 -2.03
CA ALA A 184 10.20 9.14 -3.44
C ALA A 184 9.87 7.81 -4.14
N LYS A 185 10.59 6.73 -3.80
CA LYS A 185 10.28 5.37 -4.29
C LYS A 185 8.94 4.86 -3.77
N ALA A 186 8.61 5.10 -2.51
CA ALA A 186 7.34 4.70 -1.91
C ALA A 186 6.16 5.47 -2.51
N GLU A 187 6.30 6.78 -2.73
CA GLU A 187 5.29 7.62 -3.38
C GLU A 187 5.07 7.19 -4.84
N SER A 188 6.16 6.93 -5.58
CA SER A 188 6.09 6.41 -6.95
C SER A 188 5.39 5.04 -7.03
N ALA A 189 5.74 4.11 -6.14
CA ALA A 189 5.08 2.81 -6.06
C ALA A 189 3.58 2.95 -5.76
N THR A 190 3.21 3.87 -4.86
CA THR A 190 1.80 4.15 -4.53
C THR A 190 1.05 4.75 -5.72
N ALA A 191 1.68 5.65 -6.49
CA ALA A 191 1.11 6.20 -7.72
C ALA A 191 0.86 5.11 -8.77
N VAL A 192 1.82 4.19 -8.98
CA VAL A 192 1.67 3.06 -9.90
C VAL A 192 0.55 2.11 -9.46
N ILE A 193 0.47 1.78 -8.17
CA ILE A 193 -0.62 0.94 -7.63
C ILE A 193 -1.98 1.61 -7.85
N THR A 194 -2.07 2.91 -7.56
CA THR A 194 -3.31 3.68 -7.73
C THR A 194 -3.73 3.75 -9.21
N GLN A 195 -2.78 3.95 -10.12
CA GLN A 195 -3.03 3.96 -11.55
C GLN A 195 -3.53 2.59 -12.05
N ARG A 196 -2.85 1.51 -11.67
CA ARG A 196 -3.29 0.14 -12.02
C ARG A 196 -4.67 -0.19 -11.45
N ALA A 197 -4.97 0.27 -10.23
CA ALA A 197 -6.29 0.07 -9.63
C ALA A 197 -7.40 0.79 -10.43
N LYS A 198 -7.13 1.99 -10.95
CA LYS A 198 -8.05 2.71 -11.84
C LYS A 198 -8.25 1.98 -13.17
N GLU A 199 -7.16 1.55 -13.81
CA GLU A 199 -7.21 0.79 -15.07
C GLU A 199 -8.04 -0.50 -14.92
N VAL A 200 -7.80 -1.28 -13.86
CA VAL A 200 -8.58 -2.49 -13.56
C VAL A 200 -10.05 -2.17 -13.29
N ALA A 201 -10.34 -1.07 -12.60
CA ALA A 201 -11.73 -0.65 -12.34
C ALA A 201 -12.45 -0.23 -13.63
N GLU A 202 -11.79 0.49 -14.53
CA GLU A 202 -12.31 0.88 -15.85
C GLU A 202 -12.54 -0.35 -16.73
N GLU A 203 -11.57 -1.28 -16.82
CA GLU A 203 -11.73 -2.54 -17.54
C GLU A 203 -12.90 -3.38 -17.00
N ALA A 204 -13.04 -3.46 -15.67
CA ALA A 204 -14.16 -4.17 -15.04
C ALA A 204 -15.51 -3.51 -15.35
N ALA A 205 -15.58 -2.18 -15.38
CA ALA A 205 -16.78 -1.44 -15.74
C ALA A 205 -17.16 -1.65 -17.22
N GLU A 206 -16.17 -1.68 -18.13
CA GLU A 206 -16.38 -2.02 -19.53
C GLU A 206 -16.88 -3.45 -19.71
N GLN A 207 -16.29 -4.42 -19.01
CA GLN A 207 -16.72 -5.81 -19.05
C GLN A 207 -18.15 -5.98 -18.57
N ARG A 208 -18.55 -5.32 -17.47
CA ARG A 208 -19.94 -5.29 -17.00
C ARG A 208 -20.87 -4.70 -18.05
N THR A 209 -20.51 -3.56 -18.63
CA THR A 209 -21.30 -2.94 -19.70
C THR A 209 -21.47 -3.86 -20.92
N ARG A 210 -20.42 -4.61 -21.30
CA ARG A 210 -20.50 -5.62 -22.38
C ARG A 210 -21.41 -6.78 -22.00
N ALA A 211 -21.31 -7.27 -20.76
CA ALA A 211 -22.18 -8.35 -20.26
C ALA A 211 -23.65 -7.91 -20.23
N ASP A 212 -23.96 -6.70 -19.76
CA ASP A 212 -25.31 -6.15 -19.72
C ASP A 212 -25.90 -6.00 -21.13
N LYS A 213 -25.11 -5.53 -22.10
CA LYS A 213 -25.52 -5.46 -23.52
C LYS A 213 -25.82 -6.84 -24.11
N LEU A 214 -25.00 -7.85 -23.79
CA LEU A 214 -25.23 -9.22 -24.23
C LEU A 214 -26.48 -9.81 -23.59
N ALA A 215 -26.69 -9.59 -22.29
CA ALA A 215 -27.91 -10.02 -21.59
C ALA A 215 -29.17 -9.39 -22.19
N ALA A 216 -29.15 -8.07 -22.47
CA ALA A 216 -30.24 -7.37 -23.13
C ALA A 216 -30.50 -7.93 -24.55
N THR A 217 -29.44 -8.22 -25.31
CA THR A 217 -29.56 -8.82 -26.65
C THR A 217 -30.17 -10.22 -26.59
N LEU A 218 -29.74 -11.05 -25.63
CA LEU A 218 -30.30 -12.39 -25.43
C LEU A 218 -31.77 -12.33 -25.01
N SER A 219 -32.15 -11.38 -24.15
CA SER A 219 -33.55 -11.15 -23.77
C SER A 219 -34.40 -10.79 -24.99
N ALA A 220 -33.94 -9.82 -25.81
CA ALA A 220 -34.65 -9.41 -27.02
C ALA A 220 -34.80 -10.56 -28.04
N ARG A 221 -33.76 -11.40 -28.21
CA ARG A 221 -33.84 -12.60 -29.05
C ARG A 221 -34.78 -13.65 -28.48
N GLY A 222 -34.85 -13.79 -27.15
CA GLY A 222 -35.82 -14.65 -26.47
C GLY A 222 -37.26 -14.22 -26.76
N GLU A 223 -37.54 -12.92 -26.68
CA GLU A 223 -38.86 -12.34 -27.01
C GLU A 223 -39.21 -12.52 -28.50
N GLU A 224 -38.24 -12.32 -29.40
CA GLU A 224 -38.42 -12.57 -30.83
C GLU A 224 -38.76 -14.04 -31.10
N LEU A 225 -38.01 -14.99 -30.52
CA LEU A 225 -38.27 -16.42 -30.67
C LEU A 225 -39.63 -16.83 -30.08
N ALA A 226 -40.02 -16.28 -28.93
CA ALA A 226 -41.34 -16.51 -28.36
C ALA A 226 -42.45 -16.02 -29.30
N THR A 227 -42.29 -14.85 -29.89
CA THR A 227 -43.22 -14.29 -30.88
C THR A 227 -43.30 -15.17 -32.12
N ARG A 228 -42.16 -15.58 -32.70
CA ARG A 228 -42.11 -16.49 -33.86
C ARG A 228 -42.73 -17.85 -33.58
N THR A 229 -42.55 -18.36 -32.36
CA THR A 229 -43.17 -19.62 -31.94
C THR A 229 -44.68 -19.48 -31.86
N ALA A 230 -45.18 -18.39 -31.27
CA ALA A 230 -46.61 -18.10 -31.22
C ALA A 230 -47.21 -17.90 -32.63
N GLU A 231 -46.51 -17.19 -33.53
CA GLU A 231 -46.91 -17.03 -34.94
C GLU A 231 -47.00 -18.39 -35.66
N ARG A 232 -46.01 -19.26 -35.49
CA ARG A 232 -45.99 -20.61 -36.07
C ARG A 232 -47.15 -21.44 -35.54
N ASP A 233 -47.37 -21.45 -34.24
CA ASP A 233 -48.41 -22.27 -33.60
C ASP A 233 -49.82 -21.75 -33.98
N ALA A 234 -50.00 -20.43 -34.11
CA ALA A 234 -51.20 -19.82 -34.67
C ALA A 234 -51.41 -20.22 -36.15
N ALA A 235 -50.36 -20.22 -36.97
CA ALA A 235 -50.44 -20.64 -38.36
C ALA A 235 -50.79 -22.12 -38.51
N LEU A 236 -50.24 -23.00 -37.66
CA LEU A 236 -50.59 -24.42 -37.63
C LEU A 236 -52.05 -24.63 -37.22
N THR A 237 -52.53 -23.88 -36.23
CA THR A 237 -53.94 -23.91 -35.82
C THR A 237 -54.86 -23.45 -36.95
N ALA A 238 -54.53 -22.34 -37.61
CA ALA A 238 -55.29 -21.83 -38.75
C ALA A 238 -55.31 -22.82 -39.93
N LEU A 239 -54.20 -23.49 -40.21
CA LEU A 239 -54.11 -24.55 -41.22
C LEU A 239 -55.04 -25.73 -40.87
N ALA A 240 -54.99 -26.21 -39.62
CA ALA A 240 -55.87 -27.29 -39.16
C ALA A 240 -57.36 -26.91 -39.27
N GLU A 241 -57.74 -25.68 -38.90
CA GLU A 241 -59.10 -25.18 -39.08
C GLU A 241 -59.50 -25.13 -40.56
N SER A 242 -58.61 -24.66 -41.44
CA SER A 242 -58.86 -24.64 -42.88
C SER A 242 -59.07 -26.04 -43.46
N ASP A 243 -58.32 -27.03 -42.97
CA ASP A 243 -58.45 -28.43 -43.38
C ASP A 243 -59.77 -29.02 -42.91
N GLU A 244 -60.21 -28.72 -41.69
CA GLU A 244 -61.53 -29.14 -41.21
C GLU A 244 -62.68 -28.45 -41.95
N ARG A 245 -62.54 -27.15 -42.30
CA ARG A 245 -63.48 -26.47 -43.20
C ARG A 245 -63.51 -27.13 -44.56
N ARG A 246 -62.36 -27.46 -45.16
CA ARG A 246 -62.28 -28.18 -46.44
C ARG A 246 -62.99 -29.53 -46.36
N LYS A 247 -62.71 -30.34 -45.34
CA LYS A 247 -63.40 -31.64 -45.12
C LYS A 247 -64.91 -31.47 -44.97
N THR A 248 -65.35 -30.43 -44.28
CA THR A 248 -66.78 -30.12 -44.11
C THR A 248 -67.43 -29.76 -45.45
N TRP A 249 -66.77 -28.92 -46.25
CA TRP A 249 -67.23 -28.60 -47.60
C TRP A 249 -67.22 -29.80 -48.54
N GLU A 250 -66.18 -30.64 -48.49
CA GLU A 250 -66.12 -31.90 -49.25
C GLU A 250 -67.29 -32.82 -48.89
N ARG A 251 -67.59 -33.01 -47.60
CA ARG A 251 -68.76 -33.78 -47.16
C ARG A 251 -70.08 -33.18 -47.63
N LEU A 252 -70.23 -31.86 -47.60
CA LEU A 252 -71.44 -31.18 -48.07
C LEU A 252 -71.62 -31.36 -49.57
N VAL A 253 -70.56 -31.16 -50.35
CA VAL A 253 -70.57 -31.37 -51.82
C VAL A 253 -70.86 -32.82 -52.17
N ASP A 254 -70.26 -33.78 -51.46
CA ASP A 254 -70.54 -35.21 -51.63
C ASP A 254 -72.00 -35.55 -51.29
N THR A 255 -72.56 -34.93 -50.26
CA THR A 255 -73.97 -35.11 -49.87
C THR A 255 -74.90 -34.55 -50.94
N GLN A 256 -74.69 -33.29 -51.36
CA GLN A 256 -75.45 -32.67 -52.45
C GLN A 256 -75.33 -33.46 -53.75
N LYS A 257 -74.14 -33.99 -54.08
CA LYS A 257 -73.94 -34.84 -55.25
C LYS A 257 -74.76 -36.12 -55.15
N ARG A 258 -74.80 -36.78 -53.98
CA ARG A 258 -75.64 -37.97 -53.77
C ARG A 258 -77.12 -37.65 -53.86
N GLU A 259 -77.57 -36.55 -53.25
CA GLU A 259 -78.95 -36.07 -53.32
C GLU A 259 -79.36 -35.78 -54.76
N LEU A 260 -78.59 -34.97 -55.50
CA LEU A 260 -78.84 -34.69 -56.92
C LEU A 260 -78.80 -35.94 -57.79
N THR A 261 -77.92 -36.91 -57.48
CA THR A 261 -77.88 -38.20 -58.21
C THR A 261 -79.14 -39.00 -57.93
N ALA A 262 -79.59 -39.06 -56.67
CA ALA A 262 -80.83 -39.74 -56.29
C ALA A 262 -82.06 -39.06 -56.90
N GLU A 263 -82.12 -37.73 -56.93
CA GLU A 263 -83.17 -36.96 -57.61
C GLU A 263 -83.16 -37.23 -59.12
N LEU A 264 -82.00 -37.21 -59.77
CA LEU A 264 -81.88 -37.54 -61.20
C LEU A 264 -82.35 -38.96 -61.50
N ASP A 265 -82.01 -39.93 -60.67
CA ASP A 265 -82.43 -41.32 -60.84
C ASP A 265 -83.93 -41.50 -60.54
N ALA A 266 -84.48 -40.77 -59.57
CA ALA A 266 -85.92 -40.71 -59.30
C ALA A 266 -86.69 -40.11 -60.49
N VAL A 267 -86.26 -38.96 -61.02
CA VAL A 267 -86.86 -38.32 -62.21
C VAL A 267 -86.75 -39.23 -63.44
N ARG A 268 -85.62 -39.93 -63.63
CA ARG A 268 -85.49 -40.94 -64.69
C ARG A 268 -86.46 -42.10 -64.50
N GLY A 269 -86.68 -42.53 -63.25
CA GLY A 269 -87.69 -43.52 -62.90
C GLY A 269 -89.10 -43.05 -63.27
N GLU A 270 -89.48 -41.85 -62.82
CA GLU A 270 -90.77 -41.22 -63.13
C GLU A 270 -90.99 -41.06 -64.64
N LEU A 271 -89.96 -40.64 -65.38
CA LEU A 271 -90.04 -40.48 -66.83
C LEU A 271 -90.25 -41.84 -67.53
N ARG A 272 -89.57 -42.90 -67.08
CA ARG A 272 -89.79 -44.26 -67.60
C ARG A 272 -91.20 -44.75 -67.28
N ASP A 273 -91.70 -44.49 -66.07
CA ASP A 273 -93.06 -44.85 -65.68
C ASP A 273 -94.12 -44.09 -66.49
N GLN A 274 -93.88 -42.80 -66.76
CA GLN A 274 -94.73 -41.99 -67.64
C GLN A 274 -94.68 -42.49 -69.08
N ASP A 275 -93.50 -42.86 -69.59
CA ASP A 275 -93.36 -43.46 -70.93
C ASP A 275 -94.11 -44.80 -71.02
N VAL A 276 -94.03 -45.64 -69.99
CA VAL A 276 -94.80 -46.90 -69.91
C VAL A 276 -96.30 -46.60 -69.92
N ARG A 277 -96.77 -45.70 -69.05
CA ARG A 277 -98.19 -45.29 -69.01
C ARG A 277 -98.66 -44.68 -70.33
N HIS A 278 -97.81 -43.89 -71.00
CA HIS A 278 -98.13 -43.30 -72.28
C HIS A 278 -98.23 -44.36 -73.38
N ARG A 279 -97.30 -45.33 -73.42
CA ARG A 279 -97.37 -46.47 -74.33
C ARG A 279 -98.59 -47.36 -74.07
N GLU A 280 -98.92 -47.61 -72.81
CA GLU A 280 -100.13 -48.33 -72.41
C GLU A 280 -101.39 -47.59 -72.85
N ALA A 281 -101.47 -46.28 -72.64
CA ALA A 281 -102.58 -45.45 -73.09
C ALA A 281 -102.71 -45.43 -74.62
N LEU A 282 -101.59 -45.34 -75.35
CA LEU A 282 -101.58 -45.44 -76.81
C LEU A 282 -102.00 -46.83 -77.30
N ALA A 283 -101.55 -47.89 -76.63
CA ALA A 283 -101.96 -49.26 -76.94
C ALA A 283 -103.47 -49.47 -76.67
N GLU A 284 -103.98 -48.91 -75.57
CA GLU A 284 -105.41 -48.94 -75.26
C GLU A 284 -106.23 -48.14 -76.27
N GLN A 285 -105.76 -46.94 -76.67
CA GLN A 285 -106.40 -46.16 -77.72
C GLN A 285 -106.40 -46.90 -79.06
N ALA A 286 -105.28 -47.51 -79.45
CA ALA A 286 -105.18 -48.31 -80.66
C ALA A 286 -106.12 -49.54 -80.60
N ALA A 287 -106.26 -50.18 -79.44
CA ALA A 287 -107.21 -51.27 -79.23
C ALA A 287 -108.67 -50.78 -79.36
N ARG A 288 -109.01 -49.62 -78.78
CA ARG A 288 -110.34 -48.99 -78.91
C ARG A 288 -110.63 -48.59 -80.36
N GLU A 289 -109.66 -48.00 -81.05
CA GLU A 289 -109.78 -47.64 -82.47
C GLU A 289 -109.99 -48.88 -83.34
N THR A 290 -109.20 -49.95 -83.11
CA THR A 290 -109.36 -51.23 -83.82
C THR A 290 -110.75 -51.81 -83.58
N ALA A 291 -111.20 -51.86 -82.32
CA ALA A 291 -112.55 -52.32 -81.98
C ALA A 291 -113.65 -51.46 -82.62
N SER A 292 -113.46 -50.14 -82.69
CA SER A 292 -114.41 -49.24 -83.34
C SER A 292 -114.45 -49.43 -84.87
N ARG A 293 -113.30 -49.69 -85.51
CA ARG A 293 -113.21 -50.04 -86.94
C ARG A 293 -113.87 -51.37 -87.23
N THR A 294 -113.68 -52.39 -86.38
CA THR A 294 -114.38 -53.67 -86.51
C THR A 294 -115.89 -53.46 -86.42
N ARG A 295 -116.38 -52.71 -85.42
CA ARG A 295 -117.82 -52.39 -85.33
C ARG A 295 -118.33 -51.62 -86.54
N LEU A 296 -117.55 -50.68 -87.08
CA LEU A 296 -117.93 -49.94 -88.29
C LEU A 296 -117.98 -50.85 -89.53
N ALA A 297 -117.05 -51.80 -89.65
CA ALA A 297 -117.07 -52.81 -90.71
C ALA A 297 -118.27 -53.75 -90.57
N ASP A 298 -118.60 -54.18 -89.36
CA ASP A 298 -119.78 -55.01 -89.09
C ASP A 298 -121.07 -54.25 -89.46
N VAL A 299 -121.21 -52.99 -89.03
CA VAL A 299 -122.35 -52.13 -89.38
C VAL A 299 -122.42 -51.86 -90.89
N GLN A 300 -121.28 -51.68 -91.57
CA GLN A 300 -121.26 -51.57 -93.04
C GLN A 300 -121.73 -52.85 -93.70
N THR A 301 -121.32 -54.01 -93.19
CA THR A 301 -121.73 -55.32 -93.71
C THR A 301 -123.25 -55.51 -93.53
N GLU A 302 -123.78 -55.16 -92.36
CA GLU A 302 -125.23 -55.13 -92.09
C GLU A 302 -125.96 -54.17 -93.03
N LEU A 303 -125.44 -52.97 -93.25
CA LEU A 303 -126.05 -51.97 -94.11
C LEU A 303 -126.05 -52.40 -95.59
N THR A 304 -125.03 -53.14 -96.03
CA THR A 304 -124.98 -53.71 -97.37
C THR A 304 -125.98 -54.87 -97.52
N ALA A 305 -126.13 -55.69 -96.48
CA ALA A 305 -127.15 -56.75 -96.43
C ALA A 305 -128.57 -56.17 -96.47
N VAL A 306 -128.86 -55.12 -95.70
CA VAL A 306 -130.15 -54.42 -95.70
C VAL A 306 -130.42 -53.76 -97.05
N ARG A 307 -129.41 -53.15 -97.69
CA ARG A 307 -129.55 -52.63 -99.07
C ARG A 307 -129.83 -53.73 -100.09
N GLY A 308 -129.20 -54.90 -99.95
CA GLY A 308 -129.53 -56.08 -100.75
C GLY A 308 -130.97 -56.54 -100.56
N GLN A 309 -131.46 -56.55 -99.32
CA GLN A 309 -132.85 -56.87 -98.99
C GLN A 309 -133.84 -55.84 -99.56
N LEU A 310 -133.50 -54.54 -99.52
CA LEU A 310 -134.31 -53.47 -100.08
C LEU A 310 -134.38 -53.53 -101.62
N ALA A 311 -133.27 -53.81 -102.29
CA ALA A 311 -133.24 -53.99 -103.75
C ALA A 311 -134.07 -55.21 -104.18
N ALA A 312 -134.02 -56.31 -103.43
CA ALA A 312 -134.86 -57.49 -103.67
C ALA A 312 -136.35 -57.19 -103.45
N ALA A 313 -136.69 -56.38 -102.43
CA ALA A 313 -138.07 -55.94 -102.20
C ALA A 313 -138.58 -54.99 -103.30
N GLN A 314 -137.75 -54.06 -103.77
CA GLN A 314 -138.08 -53.15 -104.88
C GLN A 314 -138.28 -53.90 -106.20
N LEU A 315 -137.49 -54.94 -106.46
CA LEU A 315 -137.67 -55.79 -107.64
C LEU A 315 -139.02 -56.57 -107.61
N ARG A 316 -139.47 -57.00 -106.43
CA ARG A 316 -140.80 -57.64 -106.28
C ARG A 316 -141.94 -56.65 -106.50
N VAL A 317 -141.77 -55.40 -106.07
CA VAL A 317 -142.76 -54.33 -106.29
C VAL A 317 -142.88 -53.99 -107.77
N THR A 318 -141.76 -53.82 -108.49
CA THR A 318 -141.77 -53.52 -109.93
C THR A 318 -142.31 -54.69 -110.76
N GLN A 319 -142.04 -55.94 -110.38
CA GLN A 319 -142.68 -57.11 -110.99
C GLN A 319 -144.19 -57.15 -110.77
N SER A 320 -144.69 -56.78 -109.57
CA SER A 320 -146.13 -56.71 -109.31
C SER A 320 -146.84 -55.58 -110.06
N GLN A 321 -146.14 -54.45 -110.27
CA GLN A 321 -146.63 -53.32 -111.06
C GLN A 321 -146.69 -53.65 -112.55
N ALA A 322 -145.68 -54.33 -113.10
CA ALA A 322 -145.71 -54.79 -114.49
C ALA A 322 -146.88 -55.77 -114.76
N LEU A 323 -147.21 -56.63 -113.78
CA LEU A 323 -148.39 -57.50 -113.85
C LEU A 323 -149.71 -56.71 -113.76
N HIS A 324 -149.78 -55.66 -112.94
CA HIS A 324 -150.95 -54.78 -112.88
C HIS A 324 -151.18 -54.01 -114.19
N ASP A 325 -150.13 -53.48 -114.81
CA ASP A 325 -150.22 -52.74 -116.06
C ASP A 325 -150.64 -53.64 -117.24
N GLN A 326 -150.18 -54.89 -117.27
CA GLN A 326 -150.67 -55.89 -118.24
C GLN A 326 -152.17 -56.18 -118.07
N ILE A 327 -152.67 -56.30 -116.83
CA ILE A 327 -154.10 -56.54 -116.57
C ILE A 327 -154.95 -55.32 -116.96
N ALA A 328 -154.49 -54.10 -116.65
CA ALA A 328 -155.18 -52.86 -117.01
C ALA A 328 -155.27 -52.63 -118.52
N ALA A 329 -154.20 -52.95 -119.27
CA ALA A 329 -154.18 -52.87 -120.72
C ALA A 329 -155.12 -53.89 -121.40
N THR A 330 -155.30 -55.06 -120.79
CA THR A 330 -156.18 -56.12 -121.30
C THR A 330 -157.66 -55.77 -121.08
N LEU A 331 -158.01 -55.20 -119.93
CA LEU A 331 -159.38 -54.75 -119.62
C LEU A 331 -159.82 -53.54 -120.47
N SER A 332 -158.90 -52.62 -120.79
CA SER A 332 -159.19 -51.48 -121.68
C SER A 332 -159.51 -51.92 -123.11
N ARG A 333 -158.84 -52.98 -123.59
CA ARG A 333 -159.07 -53.57 -124.92
C ARG A 333 -160.43 -54.27 -125.04
N ILE A 334 -160.92 -54.87 -123.96
CA ILE A 334 -162.25 -55.49 -123.88
C ILE A 334 -163.35 -54.42 -123.87
N ARG A 335 -163.13 -53.31 -123.14
CA ARG A 335 -164.12 -52.23 -123.03
C ARG A 335 -164.31 -51.44 -124.33
N GLN A 336 -163.26 -51.25 -125.13
CA GLN A 336 -163.36 -50.57 -126.43
C GLN A 336 -164.07 -51.40 -127.50
N ARG A 337 -163.99 -52.74 -127.46
CA ARG A 337 -164.71 -53.61 -128.40
C ARG A 337 -166.19 -53.77 -128.06
N ALA A 338 -166.61 -53.48 -126.83
CA ALA A 338 -167.99 -53.64 -126.38
C ALA A 338 -168.91 -52.43 -126.65
N LEU A 339 -168.38 -51.28 -127.09
CA LEU A 339 -169.14 -50.01 -127.09
C LEU A 339 -169.46 -49.39 -128.46
N ALA A 340 -169.20 -50.04 -129.60
CA ALA A 340 -169.48 -49.41 -130.90
C ALA A 340 -170.03 -50.36 -131.99
N ALA A 341 -170.70 -51.44 -131.59
CA ALA A 341 -171.51 -52.27 -132.47
C ALA A 341 -172.98 -52.22 -132.02
N THR A 342 -173.72 -51.22 -132.51
CA THR A 342 -175.18 -51.17 -132.45
C THR A 342 -175.71 -50.60 -133.78
N GLU A 343 -175.90 -51.49 -134.76
CA GLU A 343 -177.07 -51.59 -135.67
C GLU A 343 -176.83 -52.72 -136.70
N GLU A 344 -177.43 -53.89 -136.42
CA GLU A 344 -177.83 -54.99 -137.33
C GLU A 344 -176.81 -55.80 -138.18
N PRO A 345 -177.12 -57.07 -138.52
CA PRO A 345 -176.24 -58.21 -138.22
C PRO A 345 -175.48 -58.80 -139.42
N SER A 346 -174.35 -59.46 -139.16
CA SER A 346 -173.91 -60.60 -139.99
C SER A 346 -173.01 -61.55 -139.20
N ALA A 347 -172.90 -62.79 -139.69
CA ALA A 347 -172.54 -63.99 -138.96
C ALA A 347 -171.04 -64.35 -138.74
N PRO A 348 -170.00 -63.47 -138.80
CA PRO A 348 -168.63 -63.92 -138.54
C PRO A 348 -168.10 -63.65 -137.12
N LEU A 349 -168.89 -63.10 -136.19
CA LEU A 349 -168.40 -62.71 -134.84
C LEU A 349 -168.06 -63.88 -133.89
N ARG A 350 -168.36 -65.13 -134.29
CA ARG A 350 -168.14 -66.31 -133.44
C ARG A 350 -166.70 -66.84 -133.46
N ASN A 351 -165.90 -66.49 -134.47
CA ASN A 351 -164.60 -67.13 -134.67
C ASN A 351 -163.42 -66.42 -133.99
N ASP A 352 -163.55 -65.14 -133.63
CA ASP A 352 -162.46 -64.37 -133.01
C ASP A 352 -162.39 -64.46 -131.48
N LEU A 353 -163.48 -64.88 -130.82
CA LEU A 353 -163.52 -64.99 -129.35
C LEU A 353 -162.83 -66.25 -128.79
N LEU A 354 -162.58 -67.27 -129.60
CA LEU A 354 -161.92 -68.50 -129.15
C LEU A 354 -160.38 -68.43 -129.13
N LYS A 355 -159.76 -67.48 -129.83
CA LYS A 355 -158.28 -67.38 -129.91
C LYS A 355 -157.64 -66.62 -128.75
N ILE A 356 -158.41 -65.85 -127.98
CA ILE A 356 -157.90 -64.99 -126.89
C ILE A 356 -157.94 -65.69 -125.53
N LEU A 357 -158.76 -66.73 -125.37
CA LEU A 357 -158.99 -67.37 -124.06
C LEU A 357 -157.99 -68.49 -123.69
N LEU A 358 -156.99 -68.82 -124.51
CA LEU A 358 -156.12 -70.01 -124.30
C LEU A 358 -154.60 -69.78 -124.50
N GLY A 359 -154.05 -68.61 -124.19
CA GLY A 359 -152.60 -68.34 -124.36
C GLY A 359 -151.71 -68.71 -123.17
N GLU A 360 -151.17 -69.94 -123.17
CA GLU A 360 -150.06 -70.49 -122.35
C GLU A 360 -148.69 -69.82 -122.58
N GLU A 361 -147.80 -69.87 -121.57
CA GLU A 361 -146.34 -70.23 -121.61
C GLU A 361 -145.62 -69.73 -120.31
N MET A 362 -145.15 -70.60 -119.40
CA MET A 362 -143.87 -71.36 -119.36
C MET A 362 -142.64 -70.61 -118.76
N THR A 363 -142.46 -70.80 -117.44
CA THR A 363 -141.23 -71.13 -116.65
C THR A 363 -139.82 -70.76 -117.13
N THR A 364 -138.94 -70.27 -116.21
CA THR A 364 -137.69 -70.95 -115.72
C THR A 364 -136.80 -70.12 -114.76
N GLU A 365 -136.42 -70.72 -113.62
CA GLU A 365 -135.24 -70.47 -112.74
C GLU A 365 -133.94 -71.05 -113.38
N PRO A 366 -132.66 -70.97 -112.87
CA PRO A 366 -132.17 -70.83 -111.46
C PRO A 366 -130.79 -70.11 -111.19
N GLY A 367 -130.43 -69.93 -109.89
CA GLY A 367 -129.17 -70.41 -109.23
C GLY A 367 -127.84 -69.61 -109.23
N ARG A 368 -127.29 -69.28 -108.02
CA ARG A 368 -125.85 -69.08 -107.69
C ARG A 368 -125.53 -69.41 -106.21
N THR A 369 -124.31 -69.93 -106.00
CA THR A 369 -123.62 -70.42 -104.77
C THR A 369 -123.45 -69.44 -103.64
#